data_AF-A0A6I4ZIN6-F1
#
_entry.id   AF-A0A6I4ZIN6-F1
#
_cell.length_a   1.000
_cell.length_b   1.000
_cell.length_c   1.000
_cell.angle_alpha   90.00
_cell.angle_beta   90.00
_cell.angle_gamma   90.00
#
_symmetry.space_group_name_H-M   'P 1'
#
loop_
_entity.id
_entity.type
_entity.pdbx_description
1 polymer ?
#
loop_
_entity_poly.entity_id
_entity_poly.type
_entity_poly.pdbx_seq_one_letter_code
_entity_poly.pdbx_strand_id
1 'polypeptide(L)'
;MISSEEFGTPTPVPTPTATRLPEESVQIEGQRTSDQQTALDVVGKDIIKIANWKEGGPAMLNNLLGYFMVWGYDYTVELVEMELEDYRDAIEKGEVDLVLHVDTADADTSAWLSSVVESGTVLDGGKPLADSETVRIAMHPTLPERAPDLVGFLETATLPGEAFSKIAGTVKFGRIGVTPGVGAFKYLKEQGAVWNTWVSEVEASKVQEAIDSSKTSLRNRTCIPRGVEANDCGRN
;
A
#
# COMPACT_ATOMS: atom_id res chain seq x y z
N MET A 1 40.35 43.15 38.11
CA MET A 1 41.50 42.23 38.16
C MET A 1 40.97 40.85 38.48
N ILE A 2 40.72 40.03 37.46
CA ILE A 2 40.57 38.56 37.57
C ILE A 2 41.25 38.00 36.32
N SER A 3 42.16 37.06 36.57
CA SER A 3 43.09 36.43 35.63
C SER A 3 42.43 35.66 34.50
N SER A 4 43.09 35.73 33.34
CA SER A 4 42.95 34.83 32.21
C SER A 4 43.62 33.48 32.51
N GLU A 5 42.93 32.37 32.26
CA GLU A 5 43.52 31.03 32.21
C GLU A 5 43.83 30.68 30.74
N GLU A 6 45.10 30.38 30.47
CA GLU A 6 45.61 29.94 29.16
C GLU A 6 45.32 28.46 28.93
N PHE A 7 44.66 28.15 27.80
CA PHE A 7 44.51 26.79 27.29
C PHE A 7 45.82 26.32 26.63
N GLY A 8 46.41 25.25 27.18
CA GLY A 8 47.61 24.61 26.64
C GLY A 8 47.38 23.95 25.27
N THR A 9 48.35 24.14 24.38
CA THR A 9 48.46 23.55 23.04
C THR A 9 48.91 22.08 23.12
N PRO A 10 48.22 21.12 22.47
CA PRO A 10 48.75 19.78 22.29
C PRO A 10 49.80 19.72 21.17
N THR A 11 50.92 19.08 21.48
CA THR A 11 52.08 18.80 20.60
C THR A 11 51.72 17.85 19.46
N PRO A 12 52.25 18.04 18.22
CA PRO A 12 52.07 17.08 17.13
C PRO A 12 52.96 15.84 17.31
N VAL A 13 52.37 14.65 17.16
CA VAL A 13 53.08 13.35 17.16
C VAL A 13 53.54 13.02 15.73
N PRO A 14 54.78 12.55 15.52
CA PRO A 14 55.32 12.26 14.19
C PRO A 14 54.76 10.98 13.54
N THR A 15 54.53 11.07 12.23
CA THR A 15 54.15 10.01 11.30
C THR A 15 55.28 8.99 11.08
N PRO A 16 55.05 7.68 11.22
CA PRO A 16 55.97 6.67 10.72
C PRO A 16 55.72 6.33 9.24
N THR A 17 56.78 6.46 8.44
CA THR A 17 56.88 6.09 7.02
C THR A 17 56.95 4.56 6.84
N ALA A 18 56.24 4.08 5.81
CA ALA A 18 56.06 2.68 5.44
C ALA A 18 57.35 1.93 5.09
N THR A 19 57.43 0.66 5.53
CA THR A 19 58.34 -0.35 4.98
C THR A 19 57.49 -1.42 4.30
N ARG A 20 57.69 -1.60 3.00
CA ARG A 20 57.02 -2.57 2.12
C ARG A 20 57.96 -3.75 1.86
N LEU A 21 57.51 -4.98 2.10
CA LEU A 21 58.14 -6.24 1.66
C LEU A 21 57.03 -7.33 1.54
N PRO A 22 57.27 -8.44 0.82
CA PRO A 22 56.53 -8.81 -0.40
C PRO A 22 55.29 -9.68 -0.19
N GLU A 23 54.48 -9.74 -1.24
CA GLU A 23 53.28 -10.56 -1.41
C GLU A 23 53.58 -12.05 -1.19
N GLU A 24 52.87 -12.66 -0.23
CA GLU A 24 52.71 -14.11 -0.15
C GLU A 24 51.21 -14.42 -0.11
N SER A 25 50.72 -14.92 -1.24
CA SER A 25 49.33 -15.29 -1.47
C SER A 25 49.07 -16.64 -0.81
N VAL A 26 48.48 -16.62 0.39
CA VAL A 26 47.88 -17.81 1.01
C VAL A 26 46.37 -17.71 0.83
N GLN A 27 45.84 -18.46 -0.13
CA GLN A 27 44.42 -18.77 -0.22
C GLN A 27 44.05 -19.66 0.97
N ILE A 28 43.50 -19.07 2.02
CA ILE A 28 42.73 -19.82 3.01
C ILE A 28 41.30 -19.86 2.49
N GLU A 29 40.99 -20.93 1.77
CA GLU A 29 39.65 -21.38 1.41
C GLU A 29 38.93 -21.82 2.69
N GLY A 30 38.55 -20.82 3.50
CA GLY A 30 37.69 -21.00 4.65
C GLY A 30 36.25 -20.88 4.18
N GLN A 31 35.61 -22.04 3.95
CA GLN A 31 34.17 -22.20 3.87
C GLN A 31 33.48 -21.39 4.99
N ARG A 32 33.09 -20.15 4.67
CA ARG A 32 31.99 -19.49 5.36
C ARG A 32 30.73 -20.08 4.78
N THR A 33 30.15 -20.97 5.56
CA THR A 33 28.82 -21.54 5.40
C THR A 33 27.86 -20.46 4.90
N SER A 34 27.29 -20.76 3.73
CA SER A 34 26.28 -20.03 2.98
C SER A 34 24.93 -20.06 3.72
N ASP A 35 24.89 -19.66 4.98
CA ASP A 35 23.69 -19.72 5.85
C ASP A 35 23.18 -18.34 6.29
N GLN A 36 23.59 -17.25 5.61
CA GLN A 36 23.04 -15.91 5.83
C GLN A 36 22.44 -15.28 4.56
N GLN A 37 21.81 -16.10 3.72
CA GLN A 37 21.04 -15.61 2.58
C GLN A 37 19.63 -16.21 2.54
N THR A 38 18.89 -15.95 3.63
CA THR A 38 17.43 -15.97 3.63
C THR A 38 16.94 -14.75 4.40
N ALA A 39 17.23 -13.57 3.85
CA ALA A 39 16.26 -12.49 3.97
C ALA A 39 15.05 -12.98 3.16
N LEU A 40 14.02 -13.46 3.88
CA LEU A 40 12.74 -13.85 3.31
C LEU A 40 12.12 -12.60 2.66
N ASP A 41 12.44 -12.37 1.39
CA ASP A 41 11.57 -11.63 0.50
C ASP A 41 10.26 -12.41 0.48
N VAL A 42 9.26 -11.94 1.22
CA VAL A 42 7.88 -12.29 0.88
C VAL A 42 7.67 -11.69 -0.50
N VAL A 43 7.88 -12.52 -1.53
CA VAL A 43 7.53 -12.19 -2.91
C VAL A 43 6.02 -12.08 -2.93
N GLY A 44 5.52 -10.89 -2.62
CA GLY A 44 4.12 -10.57 -2.86
C GLY A 44 3.79 -10.83 -4.32
N LYS A 45 2.51 -11.06 -4.60
CA LYS A 45 2.00 -11.14 -5.96
C LYS A 45 2.24 -9.82 -6.70
N ASP A 46 1.65 -9.71 -7.88
CA ASP A 46 1.75 -8.55 -8.76
C ASP A 46 1.41 -7.21 -8.06
N ILE A 47 1.81 -6.10 -8.68
CA ILE A 47 1.45 -4.76 -8.20
C ILE A 47 0.06 -4.41 -8.76
N ILE A 48 -0.84 -3.99 -7.88
CA ILE A 48 -2.17 -3.49 -8.19
C ILE A 48 -2.19 -1.99 -7.95
N LYS A 49 -2.42 -1.22 -9.00
CA LYS A 49 -2.49 0.24 -8.96
C LYS A 49 -3.94 0.69 -8.80
N ILE A 50 -4.22 1.46 -7.75
CA ILE A 50 -5.56 1.95 -7.44
C ILE A 50 -5.56 3.48 -7.59
N ALA A 51 -6.49 4.01 -8.39
CA ALA A 51 -6.74 5.45 -8.45
C ALA A 51 -7.16 5.96 -7.06
N ASN A 52 -6.46 6.98 -6.56
CA ASN A 52 -6.61 7.46 -5.21
C ASN A 52 -6.86 8.96 -5.12
N TRP A 53 -7.91 9.31 -4.39
CA TRP A 53 -8.22 10.68 -4.03
C TRP A 53 -7.60 11.02 -2.67
N LYS A 54 -7.31 12.30 -2.45
CA LYS A 54 -6.70 12.76 -1.20
C LYS A 54 -7.60 12.52 0.02
N GLU A 55 -8.92 12.56 -0.15
CA GLU A 55 -9.84 12.67 0.98
C GLU A 55 -11.17 11.91 0.79
N GLY A 56 -11.90 11.80 1.90
CA GLY A 56 -13.30 11.37 1.94
C GLY A 56 -13.53 9.86 1.88
N GLY A 57 -14.78 9.51 1.57
CA GLY A 57 -15.23 8.14 1.39
C GLY A 57 -14.39 7.35 0.38
N PRO A 58 -14.07 7.88 -0.83
CA PRO A 58 -13.27 7.15 -1.82
C PRO A 58 -11.88 6.75 -1.30
N ALA A 59 -11.18 7.67 -0.63
CA ALA A 59 -9.87 7.37 -0.04
C ALA A 59 -9.98 6.30 1.07
N MET A 60 -11.02 6.35 1.89
CA MET A 60 -11.25 5.33 2.92
C MET A 60 -11.59 3.97 2.29
N LEU A 61 -12.39 3.95 1.23
CA LEU A 61 -12.74 2.73 0.48
C LEU A 61 -11.48 2.08 -0.11
N ASN A 62 -10.60 2.88 -0.72
CA ASN A 62 -9.31 2.43 -1.23
C ASN A 62 -8.45 1.80 -0.14
N ASN A 63 -8.37 2.44 1.04
CA ASN A 63 -7.62 1.89 2.16
C ASN A 63 -8.24 0.60 2.70
N LEU A 64 -9.56 0.52 2.74
CA LEU A 64 -10.27 -0.65 3.25
C LEU A 64 -10.11 -1.85 2.32
N LEU A 65 -10.44 -1.71 1.03
CA LEU A 65 -10.29 -2.81 0.08
C LEU A 65 -8.82 -3.13 -0.18
N GLY A 66 -7.96 -2.11 -0.27
CA GLY A 66 -6.51 -2.30 -0.37
C GLY A 66 -5.91 -3.10 0.79
N TYR A 67 -6.49 -3.00 2.00
CA TYR A 67 -6.04 -3.80 3.15
C TYR A 67 -6.20 -5.30 2.90
N PHE A 68 -7.33 -5.73 2.32
CA PHE A 68 -7.54 -7.12 1.94
C PHE A 68 -6.57 -7.56 0.86
N MET A 69 -6.33 -6.72 -0.15
CA MET A 69 -5.38 -7.03 -1.22
C MET A 69 -3.99 -7.31 -0.65
N VAL A 70 -3.53 -6.48 0.29
CA VAL A 70 -2.20 -6.57 0.90
C VAL A 70 -2.09 -7.70 1.91
N TRP A 71 -3.04 -7.81 2.84
CA TRP A 71 -2.93 -8.69 4.01
C TRP A 71 -3.74 -9.98 3.90
N GLY A 72 -4.74 -10.04 3.03
CA GLY A 72 -5.46 -11.28 2.71
C GLY A 72 -4.86 -12.00 1.51
N TYR A 73 -4.65 -11.27 0.41
CA TYR A 73 -4.31 -11.84 -0.89
C TYR A 73 -2.83 -11.71 -1.28
N ASP A 74 -2.01 -11.10 -0.45
CA ASP A 74 -0.56 -10.93 -0.62
C ASP A 74 -0.15 -10.10 -1.86
N TYR A 75 -1.02 -9.23 -2.36
CA TYR A 75 -0.70 -8.26 -3.43
C TYR A 75 0.12 -7.08 -2.89
N THR A 76 0.84 -6.42 -3.80
CA THR A 76 1.38 -5.09 -3.52
C THR A 76 0.38 -4.05 -4.02
N VAL A 77 -0.05 -3.13 -3.17
CA VAL A 77 -0.97 -2.05 -3.58
C VAL A 77 -0.19 -0.74 -3.72
N GLU A 78 -0.36 -0.10 -4.87
CA GLU A 78 0.11 1.26 -5.14
C GLU A 78 -1.11 2.18 -5.25
N LEU A 79 -1.22 3.16 -4.34
CA LEU A 79 -2.22 4.21 -4.45
C LEU A 79 -1.66 5.31 -5.34
N VAL A 80 -2.23 5.47 -6.53
CA VAL A 80 -1.83 6.50 -7.49
C VAL A 80 -2.70 7.71 -7.27
N GLU A 81 -2.11 8.83 -6.82
CA GLU A 81 -2.86 10.06 -6.60
C GLU A 81 -3.44 10.59 -7.92
N MET A 82 -4.74 10.87 -7.92
CA MET A 82 -5.49 11.33 -9.08
C MET A 82 -6.27 12.60 -8.75
N GLU A 83 -6.40 13.48 -9.75
CA GLU A 83 -7.43 14.50 -9.77
C GLU A 83 -8.73 13.93 -10.38
N LEU A 84 -9.88 14.56 -10.13
CA LEU A 84 -11.20 14.02 -10.50
C LEU A 84 -11.36 13.83 -12.01
N GLU A 85 -10.67 14.62 -12.83
CA GLU A 85 -10.80 14.61 -14.29
C GLU A 85 -9.90 13.55 -14.96
N ASP A 86 -8.90 13.04 -14.25
CA ASP A 86 -7.81 12.24 -14.86
C ASP A 86 -8.03 10.72 -14.79
N TYR A 87 -8.86 10.25 -13.86
CA TYR A 87 -8.96 8.80 -13.59
C TYR A 87 -9.50 8.00 -14.78
N ARG A 88 -10.32 8.62 -15.65
CA ARG A 88 -10.91 8.00 -16.84
C ARG A 88 -9.81 7.64 -17.84
N ASP A 89 -9.00 8.63 -18.18
CA ASP A 89 -7.83 8.45 -19.05
C ASP A 89 -6.83 7.46 -18.45
N ALA A 90 -6.60 7.53 -17.14
CA ALA A 90 -5.64 6.67 -16.46
C ALA A 90 -6.06 5.19 -16.49
N ILE A 91 -7.34 4.87 -16.27
CA ILE A 91 -7.83 3.49 -16.34
C ILE A 91 -7.84 2.98 -17.78
N GLU A 92 -8.20 3.81 -18.76
CA GLU A 92 -8.21 3.42 -20.19
C GLU A 92 -6.81 3.16 -20.75
N LYS A 93 -5.79 3.89 -20.27
CA LYS A 93 -4.38 3.71 -20.66
C LYS A 93 -3.65 2.62 -19.86
N GLY A 94 -4.29 2.04 -18.85
CA GLY A 94 -3.68 1.06 -17.94
C GLY A 94 -2.63 1.65 -17.00
N GLU A 95 -2.70 2.96 -16.73
CA GLU A 95 -1.86 3.63 -15.73
C GLU A 95 -2.28 3.23 -14.31
N VAL A 96 -3.55 2.93 -14.12
CA VAL A 96 -4.13 2.27 -12.94
C VAL A 96 -4.86 0.99 -13.34
N ASP A 97 -4.99 0.06 -12.40
CA ASP A 97 -5.71 -1.20 -12.58
C ASP A 97 -7.16 -1.11 -12.08
N LEU A 98 -7.40 -0.27 -11.08
CA LEU A 98 -8.66 -0.19 -10.36
C LEU A 98 -9.06 1.25 -10.07
N VAL A 99 -10.35 1.52 -10.25
CA VAL A 99 -11.04 2.70 -9.73
C VAL A 99 -12.20 2.20 -8.88
N LEU A 100 -12.03 2.20 -7.56
CA LEU A 100 -13.01 1.62 -6.63
C LEU A 100 -14.23 2.51 -6.37
N HIS A 101 -14.23 3.73 -6.89
CA HIS A 101 -15.31 4.69 -6.71
C HIS A 101 -15.53 5.53 -7.97
N VAL A 102 -16.34 5.00 -8.89
CA VAL A 102 -16.90 5.75 -10.02
C VAL A 102 -18.32 6.14 -9.67
N ASP A 103 -18.58 7.44 -9.47
CA ASP A 103 -19.94 7.93 -9.16
C ASP A 103 -20.70 8.23 -10.45
N THR A 104 -21.65 7.37 -10.77
CA THR A 104 -22.52 7.45 -11.97
C THR A 104 -23.81 8.22 -11.72
N ALA A 105 -23.93 8.96 -10.61
CA ALA A 105 -25.04 9.88 -10.38
C ALA A 105 -25.05 11.02 -11.42
N ASP A 106 -23.87 11.39 -11.90
CA ASP A 106 -23.68 12.31 -13.01
C ASP A 106 -23.88 11.60 -14.36
N ALA A 107 -24.63 12.24 -15.26
CA ALA A 107 -25.00 11.66 -16.56
C ALA A 107 -23.81 11.48 -17.49
N ASP A 108 -22.82 12.39 -17.45
CA ASP A 108 -21.61 12.28 -18.26
C ASP A 108 -20.76 11.09 -17.82
N THR A 109 -20.59 10.91 -16.51
CA THR A 109 -19.87 9.77 -15.93
C THR A 109 -20.56 8.44 -16.21
N SER A 110 -21.90 8.41 -16.10
CA SER A 110 -22.70 7.22 -16.44
C SER A 110 -22.58 6.83 -17.92
N ALA A 111 -22.66 7.82 -18.82
CA ALA A 111 -22.52 7.61 -20.26
C ALA A 111 -21.11 7.15 -20.64
N TRP A 112 -20.08 7.78 -20.04
CA TRP A 112 -18.69 7.37 -20.23
C TRP A 112 -18.48 5.91 -19.81
N LEU A 113 -18.84 5.55 -18.58
CA LEU A 113 -18.63 4.20 -18.05
C LEU A 113 -19.33 3.16 -18.93
N SER A 114 -20.58 3.42 -19.33
CA SER A 114 -21.32 2.54 -20.23
C SER A 114 -20.58 2.32 -21.56
N SER A 115 -20.08 3.40 -22.17
CA SER A 115 -19.34 3.34 -23.43
C SER A 115 -18.05 2.51 -23.34
N VAL A 116 -17.24 2.70 -22.29
CA VAL A 116 -15.95 1.99 -22.14
C VAL A 116 -16.13 0.53 -21.72
N VAL A 117 -17.24 0.21 -21.04
CA VAL A 117 -17.63 -1.16 -20.73
C VAL A 117 -18.12 -1.89 -21.97
N GLU A 118 -18.97 -1.25 -22.79
CA GLU A 118 -19.44 -1.82 -24.05
C GLU A 118 -18.31 -2.07 -25.06
N SER A 119 -17.29 -1.21 -25.07
CA SER A 119 -16.11 -1.40 -25.92
C SER A 119 -15.11 -2.43 -25.38
N GLY A 120 -15.24 -2.84 -24.11
CA GLY A 120 -14.28 -3.71 -23.42
C GLY A 120 -12.98 -3.02 -23.03
N THR A 121 -12.90 -1.69 -23.11
CA THR A 121 -11.74 -0.90 -22.65
C THR A 121 -11.61 -0.94 -21.13
N VAL A 122 -12.74 -1.05 -20.43
CA VAL A 122 -12.84 -1.16 -18.98
C VAL A 122 -13.84 -2.27 -18.66
N LEU A 123 -13.65 -2.96 -17.55
CA LEU A 123 -14.62 -3.91 -17.01
C LEU A 123 -15.37 -3.26 -15.83
N ASP A 124 -16.67 -3.51 -15.77
CA ASP A 124 -17.50 -3.13 -14.61
C ASP A 124 -17.32 -4.17 -13.50
N GLY A 125 -16.70 -3.75 -12.40
CA GLY A 125 -16.46 -4.58 -11.22
C GLY A 125 -17.64 -4.64 -10.24
N GLY A 126 -18.79 -4.10 -10.60
CA GLY A 126 -19.98 -4.14 -9.75
C GLY A 126 -20.09 -2.96 -8.80
N LYS A 127 -20.78 -3.17 -7.68
CA LYS A 127 -21.06 -2.16 -6.65
C LYS A 127 -20.21 -2.45 -5.41
N PRO A 128 -19.38 -1.50 -4.96
CA PRO A 128 -18.65 -1.67 -3.70
C PRO A 128 -19.57 -1.45 -2.49
N LEU A 129 -20.67 -0.72 -2.64
CA LEU A 129 -21.60 -0.39 -1.55
C LEU A 129 -22.98 -1.01 -1.81
N ALA A 130 -23.50 -1.78 -0.85
CA ALA A 130 -24.77 -2.50 -0.97
C ALA A 130 -25.96 -1.57 -1.31
N ASP A 131 -25.97 -0.39 -0.69
CA ASP A 131 -27.10 0.54 -0.74
C ASP A 131 -26.91 1.65 -1.80
N SER A 132 -25.85 1.57 -2.62
CA SER A 132 -25.56 2.54 -3.66
C SER A 132 -25.88 2.01 -5.05
N GLU A 133 -26.77 2.71 -5.76
CA GLU A 133 -27.01 2.44 -7.18
C GLU A 133 -26.02 3.16 -8.09
N THR A 134 -25.33 4.19 -7.59
CA THR A 134 -24.52 5.08 -8.42
C THR A 134 -23.02 4.83 -8.30
N VAL A 135 -22.54 4.27 -7.19
CA VAL A 135 -21.11 3.98 -7.03
C VAL A 135 -20.76 2.64 -7.67
N ARG A 136 -19.83 2.65 -8.63
CA ARG A 136 -19.34 1.49 -9.36
C ARG A 136 -17.83 1.29 -9.18
N ILE A 137 -17.38 0.06 -9.40
CA ILE A 137 -15.96 -0.27 -9.57
C ILE A 137 -15.66 -0.34 -11.08
N ALA A 138 -14.59 0.31 -11.52
CA ALA A 138 -14.02 0.12 -12.85
C ALA A 138 -12.67 -0.61 -12.75
N MET A 139 -12.46 -1.59 -13.63
CA MET A 139 -11.26 -2.42 -13.64
C MET A 139 -10.62 -2.44 -15.03
N HIS A 140 -9.30 -2.45 -15.10
CA HIS A 140 -8.59 -2.63 -16.35
C HIS A 140 -8.79 -4.07 -16.88
N PRO A 141 -8.97 -4.29 -18.19
CA PRO A 141 -9.33 -5.60 -18.76
C PRO A 141 -8.29 -6.70 -18.56
N THR A 142 -7.03 -6.35 -18.26
CA THR A 142 -5.99 -7.34 -17.95
C THR A 142 -6.02 -7.83 -16.51
N LEU A 143 -6.77 -7.17 -15.62
CA LEU A 143 -6.79 -7.50 -14.19
C LEU A 143 -7.27 -8.93 -13.90
N PRO A 144 -8.34 -9.47 -14.54
CA PRO A 144 -8.77 -10.85 -14.30
C PRO A 144 -7.71 -11.91 -14.65
N GLU A 145 -6.83 -11.64 -15.61
CA GLU A 145 -5.75 -12.56 -15.97
C GLU A 145 -4.60 -12.50 -14.96
N ARG A 146 -4.26 -11.30 -14.46
CA ARG A 146 -3.15 -11.10 -13.51
C ARG A 146 -3.53 -11.40 -12.06
N ALA A 147 -4.79 -11.20 -11.70
CA ALA A 147 -5.30 -11.28 -10.34
C ALA A 147 -6.74 -11.84 -10.27
N PRO A 148 -6.98 -13.09 -10.70
CA PRO A 148 -8.32 -13.66 -10.76
C PRO A 148 -9.00 -13.81 -9.38
N ASP A 149 -8.23 -14.12 -8.35
CA ASP A 149 -8.70 -14.20 -6.96
C ASP A 149 -9.09 -12.82 -6.41
N LEU A 150 -8.37 -11.76 -6.80
CA LEU A 150 -8.74 -10.39 -6.47
C LEU A 150 -10.06 -9.99 -7.12
N VAL A 151 -10.30 -10.38 -8.37
CA VAL A 151 -11.58 -10.12 -9.04
C VAL A 151 -12.72 -10.83 -8.31
N GLY A 152 -12.56 -12.11 -7.96
CA GLY A 152 -13.56 -12.83 -7.16
C GLY A 152 -13.82 -12.20 -5.79
N PHE A 153 -12.78 -11.66 -5.15
CA PHE A 153 -12.93 -10.86 -3.94
C PHE A 153 -13.76 -9.60 -4.17
N LEU A 154 -13.44 -8.80 -5.19
CA LEU A 154 -14.15 -7.55 -5.48
C LEU A 154 -15.62 -7.77 -5.83
N GLU A 155 -15.94 -8.87 -6.51
CA GLU A 155 -17.33 -9.28 -6.80
C GLU A 155 -18.12 -9.66 -5.54
N THR A 156 -17.44 -10.14 -4.50
CA THR A 156 -18.06 -10.55 -3.24
C THR A 156 -18.08 -9.42 -2.20
N ALA A 157 -17.09 -8.52 -2.23
CA ALA A 157 -16.87 -7.46 -1.27
C ALA A 157 -17.92 -6.35 -1.39
N THR A 158 -19.05 -6.56 -0.73
CA THR A 158 -20.13 -5.57 -0.67
C THR A 158 -20.20 -4.96 0.71
N LEU A 159 -19.92 -3.65 0.81
CA LEU A 159 -19.98 -2.92 2.07
C LEU A 159 -21.41 -2.44 2.37
N PRO A 160 -21.94 -2.69 3.58
CA PRO A 160 -23.15 -2.01 4.04
C PRO A 160 -22.95 -0.49 4.04
N GLY A 161 -23.77 0.23 3.27
CA GLY A 161 -23.59 1.65 2.98
C GLY A 161 -23.68 2.51 4.23
N GLU A 162 -24.60 2.19 5.15
CA GLU A 162 -24.79 2.92 6.40
C GLU A 162 -23.56 2.82 7.33
N ALA A 163 -23.05 1.60 7.57
CA ALA A 163 -21.91 1.38 8.44
C ALA A 163 -20.65 2.04 7.89
N PHE A 164 -20.43 1.93 6.57
CA PHE A 164 -19.33 2.60 5.89
C PHE A 164 -19.46 4.12 5.99
N SER A 165 -20.63 4.68 5.62
CA SER A 165 -20.88 6.13 5.64
C SER A 165 -20.73 6.75 7.02
N LYS A 166 -21.16 6.04 8.07
CA LYS A 166 -20.99 6.48 9.46
C LYS A 166 -19.53 6.68 9.82
N ILE A 167 -18.64 5.77 9.42
CA ILE A 167 -17.20 5.87 9.70
C ILE A 167 -16.55 6.87 8.74
N ALA A 168 -16.89 6.83 7.46
CA ALA A 168 -16.40 7.78 6.45
C ALA A 168 -16.73 9.23 6.82
N GLY A 169 -17.89 9.52 7.41
CA GLY A 169 -18.24 10.86 7.90
C GLY A 169 -17.38 11.37 9.06
N THR A 170 -16.60 10.49 9.71
CA THR A 170 -15.61 10.86 10.74
C THR A 170 -14.22 11.13 10.17
N VAL A 171 -13.96 10.68 8.94
CA VAL A 171 -12.71 10.94 8.22
C VAL A 171 -12.68 12.42 7.85
N LYS A 172 -11.73 13.15 8.46
CA LYS A 172 -11.57 14.60 8.27
C LYS A 172 -10.10 14.91 8.06
N PHE A 173 -9.83 15.98 7.33
CA PHE A 173 -8.47 16.49 7.19
C PHE A 173 -8.06 17.37 8.37
N GLY A 174 -6.74 17.43 8.64
CA GLY A 174 -6.13 18.27 9.66
C GLY A 174 -5.55 17.48 10.85
N ARG A 175 -4.81 18.15 11.73
CA ARG A 175 -4.06 17.54 12.86
C ARG A 175 -4.91 16.76 13.87
N ILE A 176 -6.24 16.86 13.79
CA ILE A 176 -7.22 16.28 14.72
C ILE A 176 -8.13 15.27 13.98
N GLY A 177 -8.07 15.19 12.66
CA GLY A 177 -8.96 14.36 11.85
C GLY A 177 -8.51 12.90 11.78
N VAL A 178 -9.49 12.00 11.66
CA VAL A 178 -9.23 10.57 11.37
C VAL A 178 -8.78 10.47 9.92
N THR A 179 -7.60 9.90 9.67
CA THR A 179 -7.12 9.67 8.30
C THR A 179 -7.91 8.52 7.64
N PRO A 180 -7.97 8.46 6.30
CA PRO A 180 -8.66 7.38 5.59
C PRO A 180 -8.24 5.97 6.04
N GLY A 181 -6.93 5.75 6.25
CA GLY A 181 -6.41 4.47 6.74
C GLY A 181 -6.87 4.14 8.17
N VAL A 182 -6.96 5.12 9.07
CA VAL A 182 -7.50 4.90 10.42
C VAL A 182 -9.01 4.62 10.36
N GLY A 183 -9.75 5.30 9.48
CA GLY A 183 -11.17 5.03 9.23
C GLY A 183 -11.39 3.59 8.74
N ALA A 184 -10.63 3.16 7.73
CA ALA A 184 -10.66 1.78 7.22
C ALA A 184 -10.34 0.76 8.32
N PHE A 185 -9.27 0.99 9.11
CA PHE A 185 -8.89 0.08 10.18
C PHE A 185 -9.94 0.01 11.31
N LYS A 186 -10.59 1.13 11.61
CA LYS A 186 -11.74 1.15 12.53
C LYS A 186 -12.90 0.31 12.00
N TYR A 187 -13.22 0.45 10.71
CA TYR A 187 -14.25 -0.38 10.06
C TYR A 187 -13.92 -1.86 10.18
N LEU A 188 -12.69 -2.28 9.88
CA LEU A 188 -12.25 -3.68 9.98
C LEU A 188 -12.47 -4.25 11.39
N LYS A 189 -12.17 -3.48 12.44
CA LYS A 189 -12.38 -3.91 13.83
C LYS A 189 -13.85 -3.99 14.22
N GLU A 190 -14.67 -3.05 13.76
CA GLU A 190 -16.09 -2.97 14.13
C GLU A 190 -16.97 -3.91 13.31
N GLN A 191 -16.57 -4.26 12.08
CA GLN A 191 -17.38 -4.99 11.10
C GLN A 191 -16.80 -6.37 10.75
N GLY A 192 -16.07 -6.99 11.68
CA GLY A 192 -15.48 -8.34 11.56
C GLY A 192 -16.43 -9.38 10.96
N ALA A 193 -17.65 -9.46 11.50
CA ALA A 193 -18.65 -10.41 11.05
C ALA A 193 -19.10 -10.18 9.60
N VAL A 194 -19.06 -8.94 9.10
CA VAL A 194 -19.46 -8.60 7.74
C VAL A 194 -18.36 -9.01 6.76
N TRP A 195 -17.13 -8.52 6.97
CA TRP A 195 -16.08 -8.72 5.98
C TRP A 195 -15.54 -10.15 5.94
N ASN A 196 -15.71 -10.93 7.00
CA ASN A 196 -15.43 -12.37 6.99
C ASN A 196 -16.26 -13.14 5.95
N THR A 197 -17.35 -12.56 5.44
CA THR A 197 -18.15 -13.17 4.37
C THR A 197 -17.61 -12.87 2.96
N TRP A 198 -16.70 -11.91 2.83
CA TRP A 198 -16.16 -11.47 1.53
C TRP A 198 -14.98 -12.30 1.05
N VAL A 199 -14.36 -13.06 1.95
CA VAL A 199 -13.11 -13.76 1.74
C VAL A 199 -13.22 -15.19 2.27
N SER A 200 -12.31 -16.09 1.86
CA SER A 200 -12.28 -17.42 2.46
C SER A 200 -11.73 -17.38 3.88
N GLU A 201 -11.90 -18.48 4.63
CA GLU A 201 -11.37 -18.62 5.99
C GLU A 201 -9.85 -18.40 6.06
N VAL A 202 -9.12 -18.77 5.00
CA VAL A 202 -7.67 -18.60 4.92
C VAL A 202 -7.30 -17.11 4.86
N GLU A 203 -7.89 -16.35 3.94
CA GLU A 203 -7.61 -14.92 3.83
C GLU A 203 -8.16 -14.15 5.03
N ALA A 204 -9.31 -14.55 5.58
CA ALA A 204 -9.87 -13.96 6.80
C ALA A 204 -8.90 -14.08 7.97
N SER A 205 -8.29 -15.26 8.13
CA SER A 205 -7.31 -15.51 9.19
C SER A 205 -6.07 -14.62 9.04
N LYS A 206 -5.56 -14.43 7.82
CA LYS A 206 -4.42 -13.53 7.57
C LYS A 206 -4.76 -12.07 7.86
N VAL A 207 -5.95 -11.61 7.45
CA VAL A 207 -6.44 -10.25 7.74
C VAL A 207 -6.58 -10.05 9.24
N GLN A 208 -7.15 -11.02 9.96
CA GLN A 208 -7.29 -10.96 11.42
C GLN A 208 -5.92 -10.91 12.12
N GLU A 209 -4.96 -11.73 11.70
CA GLU A 209 -3.59 -11.69 12.23
C GLU A 209 -2.93 -10.32 12.01
N ALA A 210 -3.14 -9.71 10.84
CA ALA A 210 -2.63 -8.38 10.53
C ALA A 210 -3.28 -7.30 11.43
N ILE A 211 -4.59 -7.40 11.68
CA ILE A 211 -5.32 -6.51 12.60
C ILE A 211 -4.82 -6.66 14.04
N ASP A 212 -4.65 -7.88 14.52
CA ASP A 212 -4.17 -8.19 15.87
C ASP A 212 -2.72 -7.73 16.08
N SER A 213 -1.90 -7.85 15.04
CA SER A 213 -0.54 -7.32 14.97
C SER A 213 -0.48 -5.80 14.76
N SER A 214 -1.63 -5.11 14.70
CA SER A 214 -1.73 -3.67 14.49
C SER A 214 -1.02 -3.18 13.22
N LYS A 215 -1.00 -3.99 12.16
CA LYS A 215 -0.49 -3.59 10.85
C LYS A 215 -1.53 -2.67 10.21
N THR A 216 -1.20 -1.41 10.03
CA THR A 216 -2.13 -0.38 9.51
C THR A 216 -1.72 0.16 8.13
N SER A 217 -0.53 -0.19 7.65
CA SER A 217 -0.04 0.24 6.34
C SER A 217 -0.54 -0.68 5.23
N LEU A 218 -0.66 -0.13 4.02
CA LEU A 218 -0.83 -0.89 2.77
C LEU A 218 0.51 -1.38 2.22
N ARG A 219 1.47 -1.67 3.09
CA ARG A 219 2.81 -2.15 2.71
C ARG A 219 3.09 -3.45 3.45
N ASN A 220 3.08 -4.58 2.72
CA ASN A 220 3.46 -5.89 3.26
C ASN A 220 4.97 -6.15 3.23
N ARG A 221 5.77 -5.30 2.58
CA ARG A 221 7.23 -5.46 2.52
C ARG A 221 7.90 -4.74 3.69
N THR A 222 8.65 -5.50 4.48
CA THR A 222 9.62 -4.95 5.42
C THR A 222 10.74 -4.31 4.59
N CYS A 223 10.92 -2.99 4.72
CA CYS A 223 12.11 -2.35 4.17
C CYS A 223 13.33 -2.91 4.92
N ILE A 224 14.07 -3.83 4.31
CA ILE A 224 15.40 -4.21 4.79
C ILE A 224 16.35 -3.14 4.24
N PRO A 225 16.94 -2.27 5.06
CA PRO A 225 17.94 -1.33 4.57
C PRO A 225 19.08 -2.14 3.95
N ARG A 226 19.24 -2.03 2.63
CA ARG A 226 20.47 -2.49 1.98
C ARG A 226 21.59 -1.67 2.61
N GLY A 227 22.65 -2.36 3.04
CA GLY A 227 23.78 -1.74 3.72
C GLY A 227 24.19 -0.43 3.05
N VAL A 228 24.45 0.56 3.90
CA VAL A 228 24.80 1.97 3.63
C VAL A 228 23.60 2.95 3.73
N GLU A 229 23.58 3.61 4.90
CA GLU A 229 22.83 4.82 5.31
C GLU A 229 21.30 4.74 5.49
N ALA A 230 20.91 4.65 6.77
CA ALA A 230 19.57 4.50 7.32
C ALA A 230 18.66 5.75 7.20
N ASN A 231 18.86 6.63 6.22
CA ASN A 231 18.16 7.92 6.17
C ASN A 231 17.10 8.07 5.07
N ASP A 232 16.89 7.07 4.21
CA ASP A 232 15.97 7.20 3.08
C ASP A 232 14.80 6.21 3.10
N CYS A 233 14.13 6.14 4.25
CA CYS A 233 12.78 5.60 4.35
C CYS A 233 11.91 6.68 4.97
N GLY A 234 11.25 7.46 4.10
CA GLY A 234 10.45 8.61 4.45
C GLY A 234 9.54 8.34 5.65
N ARG A 235 9.74 9.14 6.70
CA ARG A 235 8.74 9.34 7.75
C ARG A 235 7.51 9.95 7.10
N ASN A 236 6.36 9.28 7.22
CA ASN A 236 5.08 9.99 7.28
C ASN A 236 4.79 10.31 8.74
#